data_AF-A0A1D6KEH0-F1
#
_entry.id   AF-A0A1D6KEH0-F1
#
_cell.length_a   1.000
_cell.length_b   1.000
_cell.length_c   1.000
_cell.angle_alpha   90.00
_cell.angle_beta   90.00
_cell.angle_gamma   90.00
#
_symmetry.space_group_name_H-M   'P 1'
#
loop_
_entity.id
_entity.type
_entity.pdbx_description
1 polymer ?
#
loop_
_entity_poly.entity_id
_entity_poly.type
_entity_poly.pdbx_seq_one_letter_code
_entity_poly.pdbx_strand_id
1 'polypeptide(L)'
;MGTGVLSLDISGSPYLRPYAHCAKQKGGIALVLLNLHRTMGFMVSVRNDINVNLAEGQGIRRDNAFVHGLKRTVSWVGSKASDGFSKREEYHLSAQDGNPFARTMLLNGVPLELTEDGDIPPLYPVEVSANSPIYVAPLTIAFVVFPDFEAEACGR
;
A
#
# COMPACT_ATOMS: atom_id res chain seq x y z
N MET A 1 -9.80 1.88 6.52
CA MET A 1 -9.87 2.36 5.12
C MET A 1 -10.84 3.51 5.01
N GLY A 2 -10.62 4.45 4.09
CA GLY A 2 -11.54 5.55 3.78
C GLY A 2 -12.62 5.16 2.78
N THR A 3 -13.43 6.15 2.39
CA THR A 3 -14.61 5.95 1.51
C THR A 3 -14.29 6.00 0.02
N GLY A 4 -13.20 6.67 -0.38
CA GLY A 4 -12.78 6.72 -1.79
C GLY A 4 -12.15 5.41 -2.22
N VAL A 5 -12.80 4.66 -3.11
CA VAL A 5 -12.24 3.44 -3.71
C VAL A 5 -11.29 3.81 -4.84
N LEU A 6 -10.14 3.15 -4.91
CA LEU A 6 -9.14 3.36 -5.96
C LEU A 6 -9.03 2.12 -6.84
N SER A 7 -8.76 2.36 -8.13
CA SER A 7 -8.39 1.28 -9.05
C SER A 7 -6.89 0.98 -8.93
N LEU A 8 -6.52 -0.28 -9.11
CA LEU A 8 -5.14 -0.76 -9.11
C LEU A 8 -4.87 -1.53 -10.39
N ASP A 9 -3.68 -1.34 -10.96
CA ASP A 9 -3.12 -2.28 -11.93
C ASP A 9 -2.15 -3.22 -11.20
N ILE A 10 -2.29 -4.53 -11.42
CA ILE A 10 -1.45 -5.55 -10.79
C ILE A 10 -0.73 -6.37 -11.85
N SER A 11 0.60 -6.28 -11.81
CA SER A 11 1.48 -7.23 -12.50
C SER A 11 1.94 -8.27 -11.49
N GLY A 12 1.42 -9.50 -11.56
CA GLY A 12 1.79 -10.53 -10.59
C GLY A 12 0.92 -11.79 -10.60
N SER A 13 0.98 -12.53 -9.50
CA SER A 13 0.26 -13.79 -9.33
C SER A 13 -1.25 -13.57 -9.10
N PRO A 14 -2.13 -14.40 -9.68
CA PRO A 14 -3.57 -14.34 -9.42
C PRO A 14 -3.95 -14.72 -7.97
N TYR A 15 -3.02 -15.29 -7.21
CA TYR A 15 -3.20 -15.62 -5.80
C TYR A 15 -3.00 -14.42 -4.86
N LEU A 16 -2.45 -13.32 -5.34
CA LEU A 16 -2.39 -12.07 -4.60
C LEU A 16 -3.56 -11.17 -5.03
N ARG A 17 -4.44 -10.84 -4.10
CA ARG A 17 -5.58 -9.93 -4.36
C ARG A 17 -5.40 -8.62 -3.62
N PRO A 18 -5.05 -7.53 -4.32
CA PRO A 18 -4.96 -6.21 -3.72
C PRO A 18 -6.27 -5.43 -3.85
N TYR A 19 -6.55 -4.59 -2.86
CA TYR A 19 -7.63 -3.61 -2.85
C TYR A 19 -7.09 -2.28 -2.33
N ALA A 20 -7.50 -1.16 -2.91
CA ALA A 20 -7.04 0.16 -2.51
C ALA A 20 -8.18 1.12 -2.26
N HIS A 21 -8.08 1.89 -1.19
CA HIS A 21 -8.93 3.03 -0.90
C HIS A 21 -8.05 4.23 -0.51
N CYS A 22 -8.61 5.42 -0.54
CA CYS A 22 -8.06 6.54 0.21
C CYS A 22 -7.95 6.17 1.69
N ALA A 23 -6.96 6.75 2.38
CA ALA A 23 -6.85 6.54 3.81
C ALA A 23 -8.09 7.10 4.54
N LYS A 24 -8.37 6.57 5.74
CA LYS A 24 -9.48 7.07 6.58
C LYS A 24 -9.15 8.44 7.18
N GLN A 25 -7.88 8.63 7.52
CA GLN A 25 -7.35 9.93 7.96
C GLN A 25 -7.01 10.77 6.73
N LYS A 26 -6.72 12.06 6.92
CA LYS A 26 -6.45 12.98 5.81
C LYS A 26 -5.18 12.57 5.06
N GLY A 27 -5.24 12.58 3.73
CA GLY A 27 -4.10 12.27 2.85
C GLY A 27 -3.79 10.77 2.76
N GLY A 28 -3.08 10.37 1.70
CA GLY A 28 -2.59 9.01 1.58
C GLY A 28 -3.59 7.97 1.08
N ILE A 29 -3.14 6.72 1.06
CA ILE A 29 -3.93 5.55 0.65
C ILE A 29 -3.84 4.45 1.71
N ALA A 30 -4.82 3.57 1.70
CA ALA A 30 -4.83 2.33 2.44
C ALA A 30 -5.01 1.16 1.46
N LEU A 31 -4.18 0.13 1.60
CA LEU A 31 -4.23 -1.10 0.84
C LEU A 31 -4.68 -2.26 1.73
N VAL A 32 -5.34 -3.23 1.12
CA VAL A 32 -5.53 -4.57 1.68
C VAL A 32 -4.94 -5.56 0.68
N LEU A 33 -4.03 -6.40 1.14
CA LEU A 33 -3.37 -7.43 0.34
C LEU A 33 -3.75 -8.80 0.90
N LEU A 34 -4.46 -9.60 0.11
CA LEU A 34 -4.81 -10.98 0.46
C LEU A 34 -3.86 -11.92 -0.27
N ASN A 35 -3.07 -12.70 0.46
CA ASN A 35 -2.31 -13.78 -0.12
C ASN A 35 -3.10 -15.09 0.03
N LEU A 36 -3.64 -15.60 -1.08
CA LEU A 36 -4.39 -16.85 -1.14
C LEU A 36 -3.52 -18.07 -1.50
N HIS A 37 -2.21 -17.87 -1.65
CA HIS A 37 -1.29 -18.97 -1.91
C HIS A 37 -1.01 -19.74 -0.62
N ARG A 38 -1.04 -21.08 -0.70
CA ARG A 38 -0.92 -21.94 0.49
C ARG A 38 0.49 -21.98 1.09
N THR A 39 1.51 -21.89 0.26
CA THR A 39 2.91 -22.15 0.68
C THR A 39 3.90 -21.05 0.34
N MET A 40 3.52 -20.03 -0.42
CA MET A 40 4.44 -19.02 -0.93
C MET A 40 4.01 -17.63 -0.48
N GLY A 41 4.97 -16.86 0.01
CA GLY A 41 4.80 -15.44 0.28
C GLY A 41 5.03 -14.60 -0.97
N PHE A 42 4.52 -13.38 -0.98
CA PHE A 42 4.74 -12.43 -2.06
C PHE A 42 5.52 -11.21 -1.56
N MET A 43 6.46 -10.74 -2.37
CA MET A 43 7.11 -9.44 -2.19
C MET A 43 6.40 -8.44 -3.10
N VAL A 44 5.75 -7.44 -2.51
CA VAL A 44 4.87 -6.49 -3.20
C VAL A 44 5.51 -5.11 -3.17
N SER A 45 5.70 -4.52 -4.35
CA SER A 45 6.17 -3.14 -4.48
C SER A 45 5.02 -2.27 -4.97
N VAL A 46 4.76 -1.18 -4.27
CA VAL A 46 3.70 -0.22 -4.61
C VAL A 46 4.33 0.94 -5.38
N ARG A 47 3.71 1.33 -6.49
CA ARG A 47 4.14 2.45 -7.32
C ARG A 47 2.97 3.37 -7.59
N ASN A 48 3.28 4.63 -7.84
CA ASN A 48 2.30 5.64 -8.20
C ASN A 48 2.41 5.94 -9.69
N ASP A 49 1.38 5.59 -10.45
CA ASP A 49 1.26 5.97 -11.86
C ASP A 49 0.54 7.31 -11.94
N ILE A 50 1.21 8.39 -11.53
CA ILE A 50 0.69 9.73 -11.77
C ILE A 50 0.79 9.99 -13.27
N ASN A 51 -0.35 9.90 -13.97
CA ASN A 51 -0.49 10.48 -15.30
C ASN A 51 -0.48 12.01 -15.16
N VAL A 52 0.73 12.59 -15.09
CA VAL A 52 0.87 14.05 -15.16
C VAL A 52 0.47 14.48 -16.56
N ASN A 53 -0.80 14.87 -16.75
CA ASN A 53 -1.17 15.73 -17.85
C ASN A 53 -0.50 17.08 -17.58
N LEU A 54 0.72 17.24 -18.10
CA LEU A 54 1.32 18.56 -18.23
C LEU A 54 0.39 19.34 -19.17
N ALA A 55 -0.49 20.17 -18.59
CA ALA A 55 -1.22 21.16 -19.35
C ALA A 55 -0.18 22.03 -20.07
N GLU A 56 -0.15 21.92 -21.40
CA GLU A 56 0.68 22.73 -22.30
C GLU A 56 0.39 24.21 -22.08
N GLY A 57 1.22 24.84 -21.25
CA GLY A 57 1.31 26.28 -21.11
C GLY A 57 2.57 26.80 -21.81
N GLN A 58 2.39 27.29 -23.03
CA GLN A 58 3.24 28.27 -23.74
C GLN A 58 4.66 27.84 -24.19
N GLY A 59 4.72 27.25 -25.38
CA GLY A 59 5.51 27.77 -26.52
C GLY A 59 7.03 27.76 -26.46
N ILE A 60 7.68 26.63 -26.77
CA ILE A 60 9.05 26.59 -27.30
C ILE A 60 9.13 25.54 -28.44
N ARG A 61 9.89 25.88 -29.48
CA ARG A 61 9.91 25.33 -30.84
C ARG A 61 10.19 23.82 -30.92
N ARG A 62 9.50 23.18 -31.88
CA ARG A 62 9.68 21.80 -32.39
C ARG A 62 11.13 21.55 -32.79
N ASP A 63 11.73 20.52 -32.19
CA ASP A 63 12.75 19.68 -32.84
C ASP A 63 12.36 18.20 -32.65
N ASN A 64 12.01 17.56 -33.78
CA ASN A 64 11.57 16.17 -33.89
C ASN A 64 12.78 15.22 -33.85
N ALA A 65 13.19 14.71 -32.67
CA ALA A 65 14.08 13.54 -32.63
C ALA A 65 14.15 12.76 -31.29
N PHE A 66 13.53 13.20 -30.19
CA PHE A 66 13.79 12.55 -28.87
C PHE A 66 12.61 12.39 -27.91
N VAL A 67 11.38 12.33 -28.41
CA VAL A 67 10.17 12.20 -27.56
C VAL A 67 9.31 11.00 -27.95
N HIS A 68 9.89 9.80 -27.90
CA HIS A 68 9.09 8.56 -27.86
C HIS A 68 9.54 7.59 -26.75
N GLY A 69 10.43 8.04 -25.86
CA GLY A 69 11.21 7.13 -25.01
C GLY A 69 11.25 7.46 -23.51
N LEU A 70 10.42 8.37 -23.00
CA LEU A 70 10.40 8.67 -21.56
C LEU A 70 9.04 8.32 -20.94
N LYS A 71 8.72 7.01 -20.93
CA LYS A 71 7.90 6.45 -19.84
C LYS A 71 8.70 6.67 -18.56
N ARG A 72 8.45 7.79 -17.88
CA ARG A 72 9.11 8.11 -16.62
C ARG A 72 8.54 7.16 -15.56
N THR A 73 9.14 5.98 -15.44
CA THR A 73 8.84 5.00 -14.40
C THR A 73 9.31 5.59 -13.07
N VAL A 74 8.46 6.38 -12.42
CA VAL A 74 8.76 6.95 -11.10
C VAL A 74 8.42 5.88 -10.07
N SER A 75 9.45 5.17 -9.60
CA SER A 75 9.38 4.60 -8.25
C SER A 75 9.45 5.79 -7.32
N TRP A 76 8.29 6.32 -6.92
CA TRP A 76 8.11 7.44 -5.98
C TRP A 76 9.33 8.37 -5.78
N VAL A 77 9.35 9.48 -6.52
CA VAL A 77 10.06 10.70 -6.12
C VAL A 77 8.98 11.78 -6.14
N GLY A 78 8.31 11.96 -4.99
CA GLY A 78 7.43 13.12 -4.78
C GLY A 78 8.25 14.41 -4.88
N SER A 79 7.67 15.45 -5.46
CA SER A 79 8.33 16.76 -5.67
C SER A 79 8.50 17.58 -4.38
N LYS A 80 8.30 16.94 -3.22
CA LYS A 80 8.66 17.44 -1.90
C LYS A 80 9.44 16.36 -1.15
N ALA A 81 10.70 16.19 -1.54
CA ALA A 81 11.68 15.51 -0.73
C ALA A 81 11.89 16.33 0.56
N SER A 82 11.12 16.04 1.61
CA SER A 82 11.71 16.00 2.95
C SER A 82 12.07 14.54 3.23
N ASP A 83 13.24 14.19 2.71
CA ASP A 83 14.05 13.03 3.09
C ASP A 83 13.49 11.62 2.81
N GLY A 84 14.40 10.66 2.68
CA GLY A 84 14.12 9.22 2.56
C GLY A 84 13.53 8.58 3.82
N PHE A 85 12.64 9.27 4.53
CA PHE A 85 12.06 8.89 5.83
C PHE A 85 10.53 8.71 5.82
N SER A 86 9.83 8.78 4.68
CA SER A 86 8.41 8.47 4.67
C SER A 86 8.20 7.01 5.12
N LYS A 87 7.40 6.83 6.17
CA LYS A 87 7.07 5.52 6.72
C LYS A 87 5.66 5.14 6.29
N ARG A 88 5.48 3.86 6.02
CA ARG A 88 4.17 3.24 5.91
C ARG A 88 3.91 2.41 7.16
N GLU A 89 2.64 2.24 7.47
CA GLU A 89 2.18 1.41 8.57
C GLU A 89 1.71 0.07 8.01
N GLU A 90 2.17 -1.03 8.59
CA GLU A 90 1.77 -2.38 8.23
C GLU A 90 1.06 -3.09 9.40
N TYR A 91 -0.09 -3.70 9.08
CA TYR A 91 -0.91 -4.48 9.99
C TYR A 91 -1.12 -5.85 9.35
N HIS A 92 -0.27 -6.81 9.70
CA HIS A 92 -0.33 -8.18 9.20
C HIS A 92 -1.21 -9.02 10.10
N LEU A 93 -2.25 -9.61 9.53
CA LEU A 93 -3.13 -10.55 10.18
C LEU A 93 -2.77 -11.98 9.75
N SER A 94 -2.46 -12.81 10.75
CA SER A 94 -2.24 -14.25 10.58
C SER A 94 -3.08 -15.03 11.56
N ALA A 95 -3.40 -16.28 11.22
CA ALA A 95 -4.06 -17.18 12.15
C ALA A 95 -3.05 -17.71 13.17
N GLN A 96 -3.50 -17.92 14.41
CA GLN A 96 -2.65 -18.50 15.46
C GLN A 96 -2.07 -19.86 15.01
N ASP A 97 -0.77 -20.05 15.27
CA ASP A 97 0.01 -21.23 14.88
C ASP A 97 -0.02 -21.55 13.37
N GLY A 98 -0.40 -20.58 12.53
CA GLY A 98 -0.57 -20.78 11.09
C GLY A 98 -1.75 -21.69 10.73
N ASN A 99 -2.66 -21.98 11.67
CA ASN A 99 -3.83 -22.82 11.45
C ASN A 99 -5.00 -21.98 10.91
N PRO A 100 -5.45 -22.14 9.65
CA PRO A 100 -6.54 -21.34 9.09
C PRO A 100 -7.89 -21.51 9.78
N PHE A 101 -8.05 -22.55 10.61
CA PHE A 101 -9.25 -22.83 11.39
C PHE A 101 -9.16 -22.32 12.83
N ALA A 102 -8.03 -21.71 13.22
CA ALA A 102 -7.92 -21.07 14.52
C ALA A 102 -8.93 -19.93 14.64
N ARG A 103 -9.50 -19.76 15.83
CA ARG A 103 -10.43 -18.65 16.12
C ARG A 103 -9.70 -17.36 16.49
N THR A 104 -8.47 -17.49 16.97
CA THR A 104 -7.63 -16.36 17.35
C THR A 104 -6.78 -15.91 16.17
N MET A 105 -6.85 -14.62 15.88
CA MET A 105 -6.01 -13.94 14.91
C MET A 105 -4.88 -13.21 15.63
N LEU A 106 -3.72 -13.16 15.00
CA LEU A 106 -2.57 -12.39 15.45
C LEU A 106 -2.48 -11.12 14.60
N LEU A 107 -2.30 -9.96 15.23
CA LEU A 107 -1.87 -8.72 14.60
C LEU A 107 -0.37 -8.56 14.79
N ASN A 108 0.39 -8.55 13.71
CA ASN A 108 1.85 -8.41 13.74
C ASN A 108 2.52 -9.41 14.70
N GLY A 109 1.95 -10.61 14.84
CA GLY A 109 2.41 -11.67 15.73
C GLY A 109 1.82 -11.66 17.14
N VAL A 110 1.06 -10.62 17.52
CA VAL A 110 0.42 -10.50 18.84
C VAL A 110 -1.05 -10.92 18.78
N PRO A 111 -1.54 -11.82 19.65
CA PRO A 111 -2.95 -12.21 19.68
C PRO A 111 -3.90 -11.02 19.86
N LEU A 112 -4.94 -10.98 19.02
CA LEU A 112 -6.05 -10.04 19.16
C LEU A 112 -7.10 -10.64 20.09
N GLU A 113 -7.00 -10.31 21.37
CA GLU A 113 -7.94 -10.71 22.41
C GLU A 113 -8.46 -9.46 23.13
N LEU A 114 -9.68 -9.54 23.64
CA LEU A 114 -10.23 -8.44 24.44
C LEU A 114 -9.40 -8.27 25.72
N THR A 115 -9.37 -7.05 26.23
CA THR A 115 -8.78 -6.80 27.56
C THR A 115 -9.58 -7.52 28.64
N GLU A 116 -9.05 -7.58 29.87
CA GLU A 116 -9.77 -8.16 31.02
C GLU A 116 -11.14 -7.49 31.25
N ASP A 117 -11.24 -6.20 30.92
CA ASP A 117 -12.48 -5.40 30.99
C ASP A 117 -13.44 -5.62 29.80
N GLY A 118 -13.02 -6.39 28.79
CA GLY A 118 -13.81 -6.66 27.58
C GLY A 118 -13.64 -5.63 26.47
N ASP A 119 -12.67 -4.71 26.58
CA ASP A 119 -12.42 -3.69 25.56
C ASP A 119 -11.64 -4.23 24.36
N ILE A 120 -11.77 -3.54 23.23
CA ILE A 120 -10.98 -3.84 22.02
C ILE A 120 -9.52 -3.43 22.28
N PRO A 121 -8.53 -4.33 22.07
CA PRO A 121 -7.14 -3.98 22.30
C PRO A 121 -6.65 -2.93 21.30
N PRO A 122 -5.62 -2.13 21.65
CA PRO A 122 -5.01 -1.21 20.71
C PRO A 122 -4.40 -1.97 19.53
N LEU A 123 -4.62 -1.46 18.30
CA LEU A 123 -4.10 -2.06 17.08
C LEU A 123 -2.84 -1.32 16.65
N TYR A 124 -1.67 -1.81 17.06
CA TYR A 124 -0.39 -1.16 16.76
C TYR A 124 0.18 -1.59 15.39
N PRO A 125 0.58 -0.64 14.54
CA PRO A 125 1.27 -0.95 13.29
C PRO A 125 2.73 -1.35 13.52
N VAL A 126 3.31 -2.00 12.51
CA VAL A 126 4.75 -1.99 12.27
C VAL A 126 5.05 -0.87 11.28
N GLU A 127 5.89 0.08 11.65
CA GLU A 127 6.33 1.14 10.75
C GLU A 127 7.51 0.68 9.91
N VAL A 128 7.38 0.80 8.59
CA VAL A 128 8.39 0.37 7.61
C VAL A 128 8.67 1.51 6.64
N SER A 129 9.90 1.63 6.13
CA SER A 129 10.20 2.62 5.07
C SER A 129 9.26 2.40 3.87
N ALA A 130 8.60 3.46 3.40
CA ALA A 130 7.58 3.37 2.35
C ALA A 130 8.10 2.72 1.05
N ASN A 131 9.40 2.81 0.77
CA ASN A 131 10.02 2.30 -0.46
C ASN A 131 10.44 0.82 -0.39
N SER A 132 10.47 0.20 0.79
CA SER A 132 10.83 -1.21 0.88
C SER A 132 9.71 -2.09 0.32
N PRO A 133 9.99 -3.29 -0.19
CA PRO A 133 8.92 -4.21 -0.55
C PRO A 133 8.10 -4.65 0.68
N ILE A 134 6.80 -4.84 0.50
CA ILE A 134 5.91 -5.42 1.51
C ILE A 134 5.95 -6.94 1.35
N TYR A 135 6.30 -7.66 2.41
CA TYR A 135 6.21 -9.12 2.40
C TYR A 135 4.84 -9.57 2.90
N VAL A 136 4.11 -10.35 2.11
CA VAL A 136 2.80 -10.92 2.50
C VAL A 136 2.93 -12.43 2.58
N ALA A 137 2.86 -12.98 3.81
CA ALA A 137 3.04 -14.39 4.08
C ALA A 137 1.91 -15.27 3.46
N PRO A 138 2.14 -16.58 3.24
CA PRO A 138 1.11 -17.48 2.71
C PRO A 138 -0.16 -17.47 3.56
N LEU A 139 -1.35 -17.46 2.93
CA LEU A 139 -2.65 -17.47 3.62
C LEU A 139 -2.84 -16.37 4.67
N THR A 140 -2.27 -15.20 4.45
CA THR A 140 -2.39 -14.04 5.35
C THR A 140 -3.03 -12.83 4.67
N ILE A 141 -3.40 -11.85 5.48
CA ILE A 141 -3.94 -10.56 5.06
C ILE A 141 -3.04 -9.46 5.61
N ALA A 142 -2.67 -8.49 4.78
CA ALA A 142 -1.96 -7.30 5.23
C ALA A 142 -2.79 -6.05 4.95
N PHE A 143 -3.00 -5.21 5.96
CA PHE A 143 -3.44 -3.83 5.76
C PHE A 143 -2.21 -2.94 5.76
N VAL A 144 -2.09 -2.08 4.76
CA VAL A 144 -0.93 -1.21 4.61
C VAL A 144 -1.40 0.21 4.38
N VAL A 145 -0.98 1.13 5.24
CA VAL A 145 -1.33 2.55 5.12
C VAL A 145 -0.09 3.30 4.67
N PHE A 146 -0.24 4.10 3.62
CA PHE A 146 0.77 5.05 3.17
C PHE A 146 0.24 6.46 3.43
N PRO A 147 0.55 7.08 4.58
CA PRO A 147 0.00 8.38 4.97
C PRO A 147 0.35 9.50 3.99
N ASP A 148 1.58 9.47 3.47
CA ASP A 148 2.10 10.51 2.58
C ASP A 148 1.90 10.19 1.08
N PHE A 149 1.06 9.21 0.74
CA PHE A 149 0.84 8.82 -0.65
C PHE A 149 0.01 9.88 -1.41
N GLU A 150 0.54 10.33 -2.54
CA GLU A 150 -0.01 11.40 -3.37
C GLU A 150 -0.95 10.75 -4.39
N ALA A 151 -2.20 10.55 -4.00
CA ALA A 151 -3.27 10.16 -4.91
C ALA A 151 -4.19 11.37 -5.13
N GLU A 152 -4.31 11.84 -6.37
CA GLU A 152 -5.15 12.98 -6.74
C GLU A 152 -6.59 12.83 -6.22
N ALA A 153 -7.14 11.61 -6.30
CA ALA A 153 -8.49 11.29 -5.82
C ALA A 153 -8.66 11.40 -4.29
N CYS A 154 -7.57 11.42 -3.52
CA CYS A 154 -7.58 11.39 -2.05
C CYS A 154 -7.29 12.75 -1.39
N GLY A 155 -7.14 13.83 -2.18
CA GLY A 155 -6.79 15.18 -1.71
C GLY A 155 -7.95 16.02 -1.15
N ARG A 156 -8.91 15.43 -0.42
CA ARG A 156 -10.03 16.17 0.20
C ARG A 156 -9.92 16.25 1.72
#